data_AF-A0A559QM24-F1
#
_entry.id   AF-A0A559QM24-F1
#
_cell.length_a   1.000
_cell.length_b   1.000
_cell.length_c   1.000
_cell.angle_alpha   90.00
_cell.angle_beta   90.00
_cell.angle_gamma   90.00
#
_symmetry.space_group_name_H-M   'P 1'
#
loop_
_entity.id
_entity.type
_entity.pdbx_description
1 polymer ?
#
loop_
_entity_poly.entity_id
_entity_poly.type
_entity_poly.pdbx_seq_one_letter_code
_entity_poly.pdbx_strand_id
1 'polypeptide(L)' 'MSQSNSYSEMIRELSRAYYNRSLALQDYREQRKQILDAVDHEYNGIQIDGYEPQPKNPDSDNSMTTVFYGPTDTQPNFRK' A
#
# COMPACT_ATOMS: atom_id res chain seq x y z
N MET A 1 22.92 -1.00 -2.29
CA MET A 1 22.09 -1.53 -1.20
C MET A 1 20.66 -1.06 -1.45
N SER A 2 19.83 -1.87 -2.10
CA SER A 2 18.43 -1.52 -2.36
C SER A 2 17.58 -2.49 -1.57
N GLN A 3 17.14 -2.08 -0.38
CA GLN A 3 16.10 -2.79 0.36
C GLN A 3 14.81 -2.62 -0.43
N SER A 4 14.59 -3.55 -1.36
CA SER A 4 13.44 -3.64 -2.25
C SER A 4 12.21 -4.13 -1.48
N ASN A 5 11.74 -3.34 -0.51
CA ASN A 5 10.32 -3.43 -0.15
C ASN A 5 9.60 -2.94 -1.40
N SER A 6 8.94 -3.84 -2.11
CA SER A 6 8.26 -3.47 -3.35
C SER A 6 7.24 -2.40 -3.00
N TYR A 7 7.22 -1.27 -3.72
CA TYR A 7 6.19 -0.23 -3.50
C TYR A 7 4.77 -0.81 -3.55
N SER A 8 4.59 -1.90 -4.29
CA SER A 8 3.35 -2.68 -4.32
C SER A 8 3.00 -3.32 -2.97
N GLU A 9 3.98 -3.81 -2.20
CA GLU A 9 3.80 -4.34 -0.85
C GLU A 9 3.45 -3.22 0.12
N MET A 10 4.14 -2.08 0.05
CA MET A 10 3.84 -0.91 0.89
C MET A 10 2.40 -0.42 0.70
N ILE A 11 1.92 -0.33 -0.55
CA ILE A 11 0.53 0.04 -0.85
C ILE A 11 -0.46 -1.02 -0.33
N ARG A 12 -0.11 -2.31 -0.44
CA ARG A 12 -0.94 -3.40 0.08
C ARG A 12 -1.07 -3.32 1.59
N GLU A 13 0.02 -3.11 2.32
CA GLU A 13 0.00 -2.96 3.78
C GLU A 13 -0.85 -1.75 4.21
N LEU A 14 -0.69 -0.62 3.53
CA LEU A 14 -1.51 0.58 3.76
C LEU A 14 -3.00 0.31 3.57
N SER A 15 -3.36 -0.41 2.50
CA SER A 15 -4.75 -0.77 2.25
C SER A 15 -5.31 -1.70 3.32
N ARG A 16 -4.50 -2.63 3.83
CA ARG A 16 -4.86 -3.54 4.93
C ARG A 16 -5.05 -2.77 6.24
N ALA A 17 -4.14 -1.85 6.56
CA ALA A 17 -4.23 -1.00 7.75
C ALA A 17 -5.51 -0.14 7.74
N TYR A 18 -5.82 0.48 6.60
CA TYR A 18 -7.05 1.26 6.45
C TYR A 18 -8.31 0.39 6.59
N TYR A 19 -8.35 -0.78 5.95
CA TYR A 19 -9.51 -1.69 6.05
C TYR A 19 -9.72 -2.21 7.49
N ASN A 20 -8.63 -2.48 8.20
CA ASN A 20 -8.67 -2.89 9.61
C ASN A 20 -8.98 -1.74 10.59
N ARG A 21 -9.25 -0.53 10.09
CA ARG A 21 -9.48 0.69 10.89
C ARG A 21 -8.31 1.06 11.82
N SER A 22 -7.11 0.56 11.55
CA SER A 22 -5.89 0.94 12.29
C SER A 22 -5.30 2.26 11.77
N LEU A 23 -5.87 2.81 10.69
CA LEU A 23 -5.43 4.04 10.05
C LEU A 23 -6.65 4.89 9.65
N ALA A 24 -6.60 6.20 9.89
CA ALA A 24 -7.65 7.10 9.44
C ALA A 24 -7.57 7.32 7.92
N LEU A 25 -8.70 7.73 7.31
CA LEU A 25 -8.76 7.98 5.86
C LEU A 25 -7.75 9.06 5.41
N GLN A 26 -7.54 10.08 6.23
CA GLN A 26 -6.61 11.16 5.93
C GLN A 26 -5.17 10.65 5.87
N ASP A 27 -4.74 9.95 6.93
CA ASP A 27 -3.39 9.36 7.02
C ASP A 27 -3.15 8.35 5.90
N TYR A 28 -4.16 7.54 5.54
CA TYR A 28 -4.10 6.63 4.40
C TYR A 28 -3.78 7.36 3.09
N ARG A 29 -4.46 8.48 2.84
CA ARG A 29 -4.26 9.26 1.61
C ARG A 29 -2.89 9.91 1.57
N GLU A 30 -2.43 10.45 2.69
CA GLU A 30 -1.12 11.10 2.80
C GLU A 30 0.02 10.11 2.59
N GLN A 31 -0.01 8.96 3.27
CA GLN A 31 1.03 7.93 3.12
C GLN A 31 1.00 7.30 1.72
N ARG A 32 -0.19 7.05 1.15
CA ARG A 32 -0.31 6.57 -0.23
C ARG A 32 0.26 7.57 -1.23
N LYS A 33 0.05 8.87 -1.02
CA LYS A 33 0.63 9.92 -1.87
C LYS A 33 2.16 9.86 -1.80
N GLN A 34 2.74 9.81 -0.60
CA GLN A 34 4.20 9.73 -0.42
C GLN A 34 4.84 8.53 -1.14
N ILE A 35 4.16 7.38 -1.15
CA ILE A 35 4.66 6.20 -1.87
C ILE A 35 4.65 6.44 -3.38
N LEU A 36 3.56 7.01 -3.92
CA LEU A 36 3.46 7.28 -5.35
C LEU A 36 4.44 8.38 -5.78
N ASP A 37 4.63 9.40 -4.95
CA ASP A 37 5.63 10.45 -5.17
C ASP A 37 7.05 9.85 -5.23
N ALA A 38 7.34 8.86 -4.38
CA ALA A 38 8.62 8.12 -4.41
C ALA A 38 8.80 7.35 -5.72
N VAL A 39 7.75 6.67 -6.18
CA VAL A 39 7.73 5.92 -7.44
C VAL A 39 7.95 6.85 -8.63
N ASP A 40 7.27 8.00 -8.65
CA ASP A 40 7.41 8.99 -9.70
C ASP A 40 8.80 9.62 -9.71
N HIS A 41 9.39 9.85 -8.54
CA HIS A 41 10.77 10.32 -8.45
C HIS A 41 11.77 9.27 -8.94
N GLU A 42 11.63 8.00 -8.54
CA GLU A 42 12.60 6.94 -8.86
C GLU A 42 12.50 6.44 -10.31
N TYR A 43 11.30 6.28 -10.84
CA TYR A 43 11.08 5.68 -12.17
C TYR A 43 10.77 6.70 -13.26
N ASN A 44 10.08 7.79 -12.92
CA ASN A 44 9.68 8.81 -13.90
C ASN A 44 10.60 10.04 -13.89
N GLY A 45 11.55 10.12 -12.94
CA GLY A 45 12.52 11.21 -12.83
C GLY A 45 11.89 12.56 -12.50
N ILE A 46 10.68 12.56 -11.95
CA ILE A 46 9.95 13.78 -11.59
C ILE A 46 10.48 14.28 -10.24
N GLN A 47 11.14 15.44 -10.24
CA GLN A 47 11.49 16.12 -9.00
C GLN A 47 10.21 16.77 -8.43
N ILE A 48 9.69 16.18 -7.38
CA ILE A 48 8.56 16.73 -6.63
C ILE A 48 9.17 17.65 -5.57
N ASP A 49 9.01 18.97 -5.74
CA ASP A 49 9.45 19.96 -4.77
C ASP A 49 8.77 19.72 -3.41
N GLY A 50 9.58 19.38 -2.39
CA GLY A 50 9.12 19.13 -1.03
C GLY A 50 8.94 17.66 -0.63
N TYR A 51 9.45 16.70 -1.41
CA TYR A 51 9.49 15.30 -0.99
C TYR A 51 10.56 15.07 0.09
N GLU A 52 10.14 14.99 1.35
CA GLU A 52 10.98 14.56 2.47
C GLU A 52 10.65 13.10 2.82
N PRO A 53 11.53 12.13 2.56
CA PRO A 53 11.25 10.73 2.88
C PRO A 53 11.19 10.57 4.40
N GLN A 54 10.01 10.23 4.94
CA GLN A 54 9.87 9.98 6.38
C GLN A 54 10.66 8.72 6.80
N PRO A 55 11.26 8.73 8.00
CA PRO A 55 11.96 7.56 8.53
C PRO A 55 10.96 6.42 8.74
N LYS A 56 11.23 5.27 8.11
CA LYS A 56 10.50 4.02 8.32
C LYS A 56 10.60 3.64 9.81
N ASN A 57 9.48 3.64 10.54
CA ASN A 57 9.43 3.07 11.88
C ASN A 57 9.68 1.55 11.78
N PRO A 58 10.70 1.00 12.47
CA PRO A 58 11.11 -0.41 12.32
C PRO A 58 10.20 -1.44 12.99
N ASP A 59 9.08 -1.05 13.61
CA ASP A 59 8.33 -1.93 14.53
C ASP A 59 7.18 -2.75 13.89
N SER A 60 7.06 -2.80 12.56
CA SER A 60 5.94 -3.51 11.89
C SER A 60 6.26 -4.96 11.47
N ASP A 61 7.16 -5.65 12.17
CA ASP A 61 7.56 -7.03 11.85
C ASP A 61 6.55 -8.12 12.33
N ASN A 62 5.41 -7.72 12.90
CA ASN A 62 4.38 -8.65 13.38
C ASN A 62 3.12 -8.69 12.49
N SER A 63 3.30 -8.71 11.16
CA SER A 63 2.18 -8.89 10.22
C SER A 63 1.96 -10.38 9.97
N MET A 64 1.13 -11.02 10.80
CA MET A 64 0.69 -12.40 10.65
C MET A 64 0.03 -12.58 9.28
N THR A 65 0.72 -13.30 8.40
CA THR A 65 0.28 -13.69 7.05
C THR A 65 -0.82 -14.74 7.16
N THR A 66 -2.07 -14.32 7.11
CA THR A 66 -3.21 -15.21 6.84
C THR A 66 -3.61 -15.06 5.37
N VAL A 67 -3.14 -16.01 4.56
CA VAL A 67 -3.58 -16.16 3.16
C VAL A 67 -4.97 -16.77 3.17
N PHE A 68 -5.99 -16.01 2.74
CA PHE A 68 -7.32 -16.53 2.45
C PHE A 68 -7.51 -16.63 0.93
N TYR A 69 -7.26 -17.81 0.36
CA TYR A 69 -7.81 -18.18 -0.94
C TYR A 69 -9.10 -18.96 -0.69
N GLY A 70 -10.25 -18.32 -0.88
CA GLY A 70 -11.52 -19.01 -1.05
C GLY A 70 -11.84 -19.15 -2.54
N PRO A 71 -12.04 -20.36 -3.08
CA PRO A 71 -12.64 -20.55 -4.38
C PRO A 71 -14.18 -20.46 -4.24
N THR A 72 -14.88 -19.91 -5.24
CA THR A 72 -16.35 -19.73 -5.34
C THR A 72 -16.88 -18.55 -4.50
N ASP A 73 -17.79 -17.67 -4.92
CA ASP A 73 -18.99 -17.87 -5.74
C ASP A 73 -19.60 -16.47 -6.10
N THR A 74 -20.58 -16.44 -6.99
CA THR A 74 -21.44 -15.28 -7.41
C THR A 74 -21.08 -14.53 -8.70
N GLN A 75 -21.24 -15.19 -9.84
CA GLN A 75 -21.76 -14.54 -11.05
C GLN A 75 -23.23 -14.93 -11.24
N PRO A 76 -24.22 -14.02 -11.12
CA PRO A 76 -25.59 -14.34 -11.49
C PRO A 76 -25.71 -14.40 -13.02
N ASN A 77 -26.00 -15.58 -13.53
CA ASN A 77 -26.21 -15.85 -14.95
C ASN A 77 -27.65 -15.44 -15.33
N PHE A 78 -27.86 -14.24 -15.88
CA PHE A 78 -29.17 -13.86 -16.43
C PHE A 78 -29.38 -14.56 -17.77
N ARG A 79 -30.25 -15.58 -17.79
CA ARG A 79 -30.83 -16.10 -19.03
C ARG A 79 -32.29 -15.62 -19.15
N LYS A 80 -32.62 -15.11 -20.33
CA LYS A 80 -33.96 -14.67 -20.77
C LYS A 80 -34.87 -15.85 -21.07
#